data_AF-A0A0Q4KPR9-F1
#
_entry.id   AF-A0A0Q4KPR9-F1
#
_cell.length_a   1.000
_cell.length_b   1.000
_cell.length_c   1.000
_cell.angle_alpha   90.00
_cell.angle_beta   90.00
_cell.angle_gamma   90.00
#
_symmetry.space_group_name_H-M   'P 1'
#
loop_
_entity.id
_entity.type
_entity.pdbx_description
1 polymer ?
#
loop_
_entity_poly.entity_id
_entity_poly.type
_entity_poly.pdbx_seq_one_letter_code
_entity_poly.pdbx_strand_id
1 'polypeptide(L)'
;MPEWLIEHGIGETRLALIDGDTILEARILPEGELIAGTIVRARLIARMPERGQGIVAWGDGEALVAPLPAGVTQGAETLVEITRPAIPEPGKPKRARARPARAELREGLAAADLPAATMLRHTDPDRFEAAGWSELLEEAATGRVSLPGGTLDIALTPAMTLIDVDGTLSPAALTTAGATVAARAIRRLDLAGSIGIDLPGTDKAARAAAADAIDAVLPQPFERTAVNGFGFVQIVRPRRRRSLPEIYAMEAPLAHARALLRRAERSPGIGERVLTAQPAVIAEIESRPAWTRELGRRTGTAIVLQGDPGLAISAGHVQARHA
;
A
#
# COMPACT_ATOMS: atom_id res chain seq x y z
N MET A 1 11.32 21.16 0.81
CA MET A 1 10.18 21.18 -0.14
C MET A 1 9.86 19.73 -0.43
N PRO A 2 8.59 19.32 -0.31
CA PRO A 2 8.19 17.95 -0.58
C PRO A 2 8.52 17.53 -2.02
N GLU A 3 9.18 16.39 -2.16
CA GLU A 3 9.59 15.82 -3.44
C GLU A 3 9.11 14.36 -3.53
N TRP A 4 8.49 14.00 -4.66
CA TRP A 4 8.20 12.59 -4.95
C TRP A 4 9.45 11.88 -5.45
N LEU A 5 9.78 10.76 -4.81
CA LEU A 5 10.84 9.85 -5.22
C LEU A 5 10.23 8.52 -5.68
N ILE A 6 10.84 7.91 -6.69
CA ILE A 6 10.47 6.58 -7.19
C ILE A 6 11.70 5.68 -7.13
N GLU A 7 11.52 4.47 -6.61
CA GLU A 7 12.52 3.40 -6.64
C GLU A 7 11.92 2.18 -7.37
N HIS A 8 12.50 1.81 -8.52
CA HIS A 8 12.16 0.56 -9.20
C HIS A 8 12.87 -0.62 -8.54
N GLY A 9 12.20 -1.21 -7.56
CA GLY A 9 12.64 -2.42 -6.89
C GLY A 9 12.49 -3.67 -7.74
N ILE A 10 12.93 -4.79 -7.17
CA ILE A 10 12.71 -6.12 -7.72
C ILE A 10 11.33 -6.60 -7.25
N GLY A 11 10.41 -6.83 -8.18
CA GLY A 11 9.06 -7.29 -7.90
C GLY A 11 8.07 -6.21 -7.42
N GLU A 12 8.49 -4.96 -7.28
CA GLU A 12 7.62 -3.82 -6.96
C GLU A 12 8.27 -2.47 -7.34
N THR A 13 7.43 -1.46 -7.54
CA THR A 13 7.85 -0.05 -7.57
C THR A 13 7.43 0.64 -6.29
N ARG A 14 8.36 1.39 -5.69
CA ARG A 14 8.14 2.12 -4.43
C ARG A 14 8.10 3.61 -4.72
N LEU A 15 7.17 4.31 -4.09
CA LEU A 15 7.05 5.75 -4.21
C LEU A 15 6.96 6.36 -2.81
N ALA A 16 7.65 7.47 -2.59
CA ALA A 16 7.56 8.23 -1.35
C ALA A 16 7.59 9.73 -1.66
N LEU A 17 6.65 10.48 -1.10
CA LEU A 17 6.72 11.94 -1.00
C LEU A 17 7.50 12.28 0.26
N ILE A 18 8.67 12.87 0.11
CA ILE A 18 9.58 13.15 1.22
C ILE A 18 9.79 14.66 1.36
N ASP A 19 9.71 15.17 2.58
CA ASP A 19 10.12 16.54 2.93
C ASP A 19 11.19 16.48 4.02
N GLY A 20 12.42 16.88 3.68
CA GLY A 20 13.59 16.62 4.52
C GLY A 20 13.81 15.12 4.71
N ASP A 21 13.76 14.67 5.96
CA ASP A 21 13.93 13.27 6.36
C ASP A 21 12.60 12.64 6.80
N THR A 22 11.46 13.16 6.32
CA THR A 22 10.13 12.67 6.70
C THR A 22 9.34 12.22 5.49
N ILE A 23 8.88 10.96 5.52
CA ILE A 23 7.90 10.45 4.56
C ILE A 23 6.53 11.06 4.89
N LEU A 24 5.96 11.80 3.94
CA LEU A 24 4.61 12.38 4.04
C LEU A 24 3.55 11.46 3.44
N GLU A 25 3.92 10.71 2.40
CA GLU A 25 3.05 9.77 1.70
C GLU A 25 3.91 8.68 1.09
N ALA A 26 3.46 7.42 1.13
CA ALA A 26 4.17 6.32 0.49
C ALA A 26 3.20 5.39 -0.23
N ARG A 27 3.72 4.71 -1.25
CA ARG A 27 2.99 3.72 -2.03
C ARG A 27 3.95 2.60 -2.42
N ILE A 28 3.43 1.38 -2.36
CA ILE A 28 4.08 0.22 -2.98
C ILE A 28 3.15 -0.25 -4.09
N LEU A 29 3.71 -0.45 -5.27
CA LEU A 29 3.04 -1.00 -6.44
C LEU A 29 3.71 -2.34 -6.76
N PRO A 30 3.20 -3.46 -6.21
CA PRO A 30 3.66 -4.79 -6.58
C PRO A 30 3.55 -4.99 -8.09
N GLU A 31 4.55 -5.66 -8.66
CA GLU A 31 4.54 -5.99 -10.08
C GLU A 31 3.33 -6.88 -10.41
N GLY A 32 2.61 -6.53 -11.48
CA GLY A 32 1.40 -7.25 -11.91
C GLY A 32 0.12 -6.90 -11.15
N GLU A 33 0.16 -6.06 -10.11
CA GLU A 33 -1.05 -5.63 -9.42
C GLU A 33 -1.87 -4.64 -10.24
N LEU A 34 -3.19 -4.84 -10.29
CA LEU A 34 -4.11 -3.89 -10.89
C LEU A 34 -4.30 -2.69 -9.97
N ILE A 35 -4.20 -1.49 -10.53
CA ILE A 35 -4.56 -0.25 -9.84
C ILE A 35 -5.67 0.47 -10.60
N ALA A 36 -6.36 1.40 -9.93
CA ALA A 36 -7.28 2.28 -10.63
C ALA A 36 -6.54 3.01 -11.77
N GLY A 37 -7.17 3.13 -12.94
CA GLY A 37 -6.59 3.67 -14.16
C GLY A 37 -5.90 2.62 -15.06
N THR A 38 -5.69 1.38 -14.60
CA THR A 38 -5.13 0.32 -15.47
C THR A 38 -6.13 -0.07 -16.55
N ILE A 39 -5.68 -0.06 -17.80
CA ILE A 39 -6.45 -0.48 -18.97
C ILE A 39 -6.13 -1.95 -19.26
N VAL A 40 -7.18 -2.77 -19.25
CA VAL A 40 -7.08 -4.21 -19.41
C VAL A 40 -7.93 -4.64 -20.59
N ARG A 41 -7.38 -5.50 -21.45
CA ARG A 41 -8.16 -6.23 -22.43
C ARG A 41 -8.80 -7.42 -21.75
N ALA A 42 -10.13 -7.45 -21.76
CA ALA A 42 -10.92 -8.44 -21.06
C ALA A 42 -12.07 -8.94 -21.92
N ARG A 43 -12.49 -10.18 -21.66
CA ARG A 43 -13.64 -10.81 -22.31
C ARG A 43 -14.89 -10.62 -21.47
N LEU A 44 -15.98 -10.18 -22.06
CA LEU A 44 -17.28 -10.06 -21.39
C LEU A 44 -17.90 -11.45 -21.19
N ILE A 45 -17.79 -12.03 -20.00
CA ILE A 45 -18.23 -13.40 -19.72
C ILE A 45 -19.68 -13.49 -19.22
N ALA A 46 -20.23 -12.40 -18.68
CA ALA A 46 -21.64 -12.34 -18.29
C ALA A 46 -22.21 -10.93 -18.48
N ARG A 47 -23.49 -10.86 -18.83
CA ARG A 47 -24.25 -9.62 -18.97
C ARG A 47 -25.40 -9.60 -17.96
N MET A 48 -25.62 -8.45 -17.33
CA MET A 48 -26.74 -8.18 -16.42
C MET A 48 -27.42 -6.86 -16.85
N PRO A 49 -28.15 -6.87 -18.00
CA PRO A 49 -28.71 -5.65 -18.60
C PRO A 49 -29.64 -4.88 -17.65
N GLU A 50 -30.40 -5.60 -16.82
CA GLU A 50 -31.33 -5.03 -15.84
C GLU A 50 -30.64 -4.18 -14.77
N ARG A 51 -29.34 -4.44 -14.52
CA ARG A 51 -28.50 -3.64 -13.61
C ARG A 51 -27.58 -2.66 -14.34
N GLY A 52 -27.63 -2.64 -15.67
CA GLY A 52 -26.67 -1.89 -16.50
C GLY A 52 -25.22 -2.33 -16.26
N GLN A 53 -24.99 -3.61 -15.95
CA GLN A 53 -23.69 -4.15 -15.53
C GLN A 53 -23.30 -5.41 -16.31
N GLY A 54 -22.02 -5.77 -16.25
CA GLY A 54 -21.51 -7.05 -16.76
C GLY A 54 -20.33 -7.55 -15.94
N ILE A 55 -19.88 -8.77 -16.24
CA ILE A 55 -18.64 -9.33 -15.70
C ILE A 55 -17.68 -9.52 -16.86
N VAL A 56 -16.48 -8.94 -16.72
CA VAL A 56 -15.37 -9.12 -17.64
C VAL A 56 -14.26 -9.91 -16.96
N ALA A 57 -13.57 -10.77 -17.72
CA ALA A 57 -12.47 -11.60 -17.25
C ALA A 57 -11.25 -11.50 -18.17
N TRP A 58 -10.06 -11.61 -17.60
CA TRP A 58 -8.76 -11.62 -18.31
C TRP A 58 -7.82 -12.51 -17.50
N GLY A 59 -6.98 -13.33 -18.15
CA GLY A 59 -6.03 -14.20 -17.42
C GLY A 59 -6.68 -14.91 -16.21
N ASP A 60 -6.24 -14.56 -15.01
CA ASP A 60 -6.71 -15.01 -13.70
C ASP A 60 -7.60 -13.99 -12.94
N GLY A 61 -7.97 -12.87 -13.56
CA GLY A 61 -8.72 -11.77 -12.95
C GLY A 61 -10.13 -11.57 -13.51
N GLU A 62 -11.01 -11.00 -12.68
CA GLU A 62 -12.37 -10.58 -13.05
C GLU A 62 -12.74 -9.20 -12.49
N ALA A 63 -13.55 -8.45 -13.23
CA ALA A 63 -14.16 -7.19 -12.77
C ALA A 63 -15.67 -7.15 -13.07
N LEU A 64 -16.40 -6.47 -12.19
CA LEU A 64 -17.72 -5.94 -12.49
C LEU A 64 -17.55 -4.67 -13.32
N VAL A 65 -18.03 -4.68 -14.56
CA VAL A 65 -17.99 -3.50 -15.45
C VAL A 65 -19.32 -2.73 -15.38
N ALA A 66 -19.23 -1.43 -15.13
CA ALA A 66 -20.37 -0.50 -15.11
C ALA A 66 -19.98 0.86 -15.72
N PRO A 67 -20.76 1.44 -16.65
CA PRO A 67 -21.94 0.84 -17.29
C PRO A 67 -21.57 -0.35 -18.17
N LEU A 68 -22.57 -1.19 -18.49
CA LEU A 68 -22.42 -2.30 -19.43
C LEU A 68 -21.91 -1.77 -20.79
N PRO A 69 -20.80 -2.30 -21.35
CA PRO A 69 -20.26 -1.82 -22.62
C PRO A 69 -21.29 -1.91 -23.75
N ALA A 70 -21.57 -0.77 -24.38
CA ALA A 70 -22.52 -0.69 -25.49
C ALA A 70 -22.01 -1.48 -26.70
N GLY A 71 -22.88 -2.27 -27.34
CA GLY A 71 -22.54 -3.03 -28.55
C GLY A 71 -21.63 -4.24 -28.37
N VAL A 72 -21.15 -4.56 -27.16
CA VAL A 72 -20.22 -5.69 -26.91
C VAL A 72 -20.97 -6.95 -26.49
N THR A 73 -21.10 -7.97 -27.34
CA THR A 73 -21.80 -9.22 -26.97
C THR A 73 -21.06 -10.04 -25.90
N GLN A 74 -21.78 -10.93 -25.22
CA GLN A 74 -21.12 -11.91 -24.34
C GLN A 74 -20.16 -12.77 -25.18
N GLY A 75 -18.96 -13.02 -24.64
CA GLY A 75 -17.85 -13.70 -25.32
C GLY A 75 -16.93 -12.76 -26.10
N ALA A 76 -17.33 -11.52 -26.39
CA ALA A 76 -16.49 -10.56 -27.09
C ALA A 76 -15.43 -9.92 -26.18
N GLU A 77 -14.30 -9.54 -26.77
CA GLU A 77 -13.26 -8.78 -26.09
C GLU A 77 -13.56 -7.28 -26.10
N THR A 78 -13.17 -6.61 -25.03
CA THR A 78 -13.30 -5.16 -24.87
C THR A 78 -12.17 -4.64 -24.00
N LEU A 79 -11.81 -3.37 -24.19
CA LEU A 79 -10.94 -2.66 -23.26
C LEU A 79 -11.78 -2.10 -22.11
N VAL A 80 -11.33 -2.33 -20.88
CA VAL A 80 -11.90 -1.76 -19.67
C VAL A 80 -10.83 -1.04 -18.87
N GLU A 81 -11.23 0.05 -18.23
CA GLU A 81 -10.41 0.75 -17.24
C GLU A 81 -10.81 0.29 -15.85
N ILE A 82 -9.87 -0.25 -15.09
CA ILE A 82 -10.06 -0.57 -13.68
C ILE A 82 -10.31 0.72 -12.93
N THR A 83 -11.43 0.83 -12.24
CA THR A 83 -11.76 1.99 -11.38
C THR A 83 -11.49 1.71 -9.92
N ARG A 84 -11.49 0.43 -9.54
CA ARG A 84 -11.13 -0.06 -8.21
C ARG A 84 -10.61 -1.49 -8.36
N PRO A 85 -9.41 -1.83 -7.88
CA PRO A 85 -8.95 -3.21 -7.91
C PRO A 85 -9.81 -4.12 -7.05
N ALA A 86 -9.61 -5.43 -7.18
CA ALA A 86 -10.24 -6.39 -6.28
C ALA A 86 -9.87 -6.03 -4.84
N ILE A 87 -10.85 -6.02 -3.95
CA ILE A 87 -10.59 -5.93 -2.51
C ILE A 87 -10.66 -7.36 -2.02
N PRO A 88 -9.51 -7.97 -1.68
CA PRO A 88 -9.57 -9.30 -1.15
C PRO A 88 -10.07 -9.20 0.30
N GLU A 89 -10.96 -10.12 0.70
CA GLU A 89 -11.57 -10.18 2.03
C GLU A 89 -11.60 -11.65 2.45
N PRO A 90 -11.38 -11.98 3.74
CA PRO A 90 -11.55 -13.34 4.22
C PRO A 90 -12.94 -13.89 3.83
N GLY A 91 -12.96 -14.99 3.08
CA GLY A 91 -14.18 -15.70 2.66
C GLY A 91 -14.79 -15.25 1.32
N LYS A 92 -15.03 -13.95 1.11
CA LYS A 92 -15.69 -13.46 -0.12
C LYS A 92 -15.02 -12.22 -0.71
N PRO A 93 -13.99 -12.38 -1.56
CA PRO A 93 -13.30 -11.25 -2.17
C PRO A 93 -14.27 -10.40 -2.99
N LYS A 94 -14.24 -9.07 -2.79
CA LYS A 94 -14.97 -8.13 -3.62
C LYS A 94 -14.23 -8.01 -4.94
N ARG A 95 -14.89 -8.43 -6.02
CA ARG A 95 -14.40 -8.28 -7.41
C ARG A 95 -13.91 -6.85 -7.67
N ALA A 96 -12.96 -6.73 -8.59
CA ALA A 96 -12.57 -5.45 -9.14
C ALA A 96 -13.79 -4.75 -9.77
N ARG A 97 -13.73 -3.42 -9.85
CA ARG A 97 -14.69 -2.63 -10.61
C ARG A 97 -13.98 -1.99 -11.78
N ALA A 98 -14.67 -1.95 -12.91
CA ALA A 98 -14.17 -1.34 -14.12
C ALA A 98 -15.26 -0.54 -14.81
N ARG A 99 -14.84 0.30 -15.75
CA ARG A 99 -15.71 1.00 -16.70
C ARG A 99 -15.19 0.76 -18.12
N PRO A 100 -16.03 0.91 -19.16
CA PRO A 100 -15.53 0.89 -20.54
C PRO A 100 -14.38 1.89 -20.71
N ALA A 101 -13.27 1.45 -21.32
CA ALA A 101 -12.15 2.33 -21.58
C ALA A 101 -12.52 3.41 -22.61
N ARG A 102 -11.91 4.60 -22.50
CA ARG A 102 -12.01 5.62 -23.56
C ARG A 102 -11.29 5.12 -24.82
N ALA A 103 -11.80 5.45 -26.00
CA ALA A 103 -11.33 4.92 -27.28
C ALA A 103 -9.83 5.18 -27.57
N GLU A 104 -9.25 6.23 -26.99
CA GLU A 104 -7.86 6.63 -27.17
C GLU A 104 -6.87 5.82 -26.31
N LEU A 105 -7.36 5.10 -25.30
CA LEU A 105 -6.51 4.41 -24.33
C LEU A 105 -6.09 3.02 -24.84
N ARG A 106 -4.85 2.66 -24.53
CA ARG A 106 -4.25 1.35 -24.83
C ARG A 106 -3.98 0.61 -23.52
N GLU A 107 -3.76 -0.70 -23.60
CA GLU A 107 -3.39 -1.52 -22.44
C GLU A 107 -2.19 -0.94 -21.67
N GLY A 108 -2.26 -1.08 -20.35
CA GLY A 108 -1.26 -0.56 -19.42
C GLY A 108 -1.84 0.49 -18.47
N LEU A 109 -0.99 1.07 -17.64
CA LEU A 109 -1.38 2.12 -16.73
C LEU A 109 -1.64 3.42 -17.51
N ALA A 110 -2.82 4.04 -17.32
CA ALA A 110 -3.01 5.39 -17.81
C ALA A 110 -1.97 6.31 -17.15
N ALA A 111 -1.13 6.99 -17.95
CA ALA A 111 0.01 7.81 -17.51
C ALA A 111 -0.32 8.95 -16.51
N ALA A 112 -1.59 9.13 -16.15
CA ALA A 112 -2.11 10.27 -15.40
C ALA A 112 -1.95 10.19 -13.86
N ASP A 113 -1.55 9.05 -13.28
CA ASP A 113 -1.59 8.85 -11.82
C ASP A 113 -0.23 8.86 -11.10
N LEU A 114 0.89 8.99 -11.84
CA LEU A 114 2.22 9.14 -11.24
C LEU A 114 2.61 10.62 -11.18
N PRO A 115 2.97 11.15 -10.00
CA PRO A 115 3.41 12.53 -9.88
C PRO A 115 4.72 12.74 -10.63
N ALA A 116 5.01 13.98 -11.02
CA ALA A 116 6.37 14.35 -11.41
C ALA A 116 7.32 13.99 -10.25
N ALA A 117 8.27 13.10 -10.51
CA ALA A 117 9.05 12.47 -9.46
C ALA A 117 10.48 12.23 -9.91
N THR A 118 11.40 12.27 -8.95
CA THR A 118 12.81 11.93 -9.16
C THR A 118 12.99 10.43 -9.07
N MET A 119 13.55 9.85 -10.13
CA MET A 119 13.88 8.42 -10.18
C MET A 119 15.18 8.17 -9.43
N LEU A 120 15.13 7.32 -8.40
CA LEU A 120 16.30 6.84 -7.68
C LEU A 120 16.84 5.56 -8.34
N ARG A 121 18.15 5.52 -8.53
CA ARG A 121 18.87 4.29 -8.84
C ARG A 121 19.19 3.54 -7.56
N HIS A 122 19.38 2.24 -7.68
CA HIS A 122 19.81 1.39 -6.56
C HIS A 122 21.21 1.77 -6.03
N THR A 123 22.02 2.50 -6.81
CA THR A 123 23.35 3.01 -6.44
C THR A 123 23.33 4.40 -5.81
N ASP A 124 22.22 5.13 -5.89
CA ASP A 124 22.11 6.44 -5.25
C ASP A 124 22.00 6.28 -3.73
N PRO A 125 22.29 7.31 -2.91
CA PRO A 125 22.07 7.26 -1.47
C PRO A 125 20.65 6.81 -1.12
N ASP A 126 20.51 6.02 -0.05
CA ASP A 126 19.22 5.47 0.35
C ASP A 126 18.36 6.53 1.05
N ARG A 127 17.76 7.41 0.26
CA ARG A 127 16.86 8.48 0.73
C ARG A 127 15.55 7.94 1.31
N PHE A 128 15.14 6.73 0.93
CA PHE A 128 13.97 6.08 1.52
C PHE A 128 14.29 5.67 2.95
N GLU A 129 15.40 4.97 3.15
CA GLU A 129 15.83 4.54 4.49
C GLU A 129 16.15 5.73 5.38
N ALA A 130 16.84 6.76 4.88
CA ALA A 130 17.11 7.99 5.63
C ALA A 130 15.82 8.68 6.13
N ALA A 131 14.69 8.49 5.45
CA ALA A 131 13.40 9.07 5.82
C ALA A 131 12.49 8.10 6.63
N GLY A 132 13.00 6.94 7.03
CA GLY A 132 12.29 5.97 7.87
C GLY A 132 11.48 4.92 7.13
N TRP A 133 11.97 4.44 5.97
CA TRP A 133 11.25 3.44 5.18
C TRP A 133 11.08 2.10 5.91
N SER A 134 12.10 1.60 6.60
CA SER A 134 12.01 0.36 7.37
C SER A 134 10.97 0.44 8.48
N GLU A 135 10.94 1.57 9.21
CA GLU A 135 9.96 1.87 10.25
C GLU A 135 8.55 1.93 9.67
N LEU A 136 8.36 2.58 8.51
CA LEU A 136 7.06 2.61 7.83
C LEU A 136 6.56 1.21 7.46
N LEU A 137 7.45 0.31 7.00
CA LEU A 137 7.09 -1.07 6.69
C LEU A 137 6.74 -1.87 7.95
N GLU A 138 7.42 -1.60 9.06
CA GLU A 138 7.08 -2.18 10.36
C GLU A 138 5.71 -1.69 10.86
N GLU A 139 5.43 -0.39 10.77
CA GLU A 139 4.11 0.18 11.06
C GLU A 139 3.03 -0.47 10.17
N ALA A 140 3.32 -0.68 8.89
CA ALA A 140 2.40 -1.33 7.96
C ALA A 140 2.13 -2.80 8.32
N ALA A 141 3.18 -3.55 8.69
CA ALA A 141 3.09 -4.96 9.01
C ALA A 141 2.40 -5.21 10.37
N THR A 142 2.65 -4.34 11.35
CA THR A 142 2.17 -4.52 12.72
C THR A 142 0.85 -3.80 13.01
N GLY A 143 0.54 -2.76 12.22
CA GLY A 143 -0.55 -1.83 12.49
C GLY A 143 -0.28 -0.89 13.67
N ARG A 144 0.95 -0.85 14.22
CA ARG A 144 1.28 -0.01 15.38
C ARG A 144 2.07 1.21 14.96
N VAL A 145 1.60 2.39 15.34
CA VAL A 145 2.26 3.67 15.05
C VAL A 145 2.59 4.37 16.36
N SER A 146 3.82 4.84 16.51
CA SER A 146 4.23 5.56 17.71
C SER A 146 3.62 6.95 17.77
N LEU A 147 3.14 7.32 18.96
CA LEU A 147 2.62 8.64 19.30
C LEU A 147 3.41 9.13 20.53
N PRO A 148 3.77 10.42 20.66
CA PRO A 148 4.43 10.89 21.87
C PRO A 148 3.60 10.59 23.13
N GLY A 149 4.12 9.70 23.98
CA GLY A 149 3.43 9.27 25.20
C GLY A 149 2.28 8.28 24.98
N GLY A 150 2.21 7.63 23.81
CA GLY A 150 1.14 6.70 23.47
C GLY A 150 1.39 5.89 22.18
N THR A 151 0.34 5.26 21.68
CA THR A 151 0.39 4.42 20.47
C THR A 151 -0.92 4.55 19.71
N LEU A 152 -0.85 4.36 18.38
CA LEU A 152 -2.04 4.06 17.58
C LEU A 152 -2.03 2.58 17.19
N ASP A 153 -3.17 1.92 17.34
CA ASP A 153 -3.39 0.56 16.84
C ASP A 153 -4.36 0.61 15.65
N ILE A 154 -3.88 0.18 14.48
CA ILE A 154 -4.60 0.19 13.21
C ILE A 154 -5.11 -1.24 12.93
N ALA A 155 -6.42 -1.40 12.94
CA ALA A 155 -7.09 -2.65 12.64
C ALA A 155 -7.79 -2.62 11.28
N LEU A 156 -7.45 -3.56 10.41
CA LEU A 156 -8.17 -3.78 9.15
C LEU A 156 -9.41 -4.65 9.42
N THR A 157 -10.60 -4.15 9.10
CA THR A 157 -11.84 -4.92 9.18
C THR A 157 -12.53 -4.99 7.81
N PRO A 158 -13.47 -5.93 7.58
CA PRO A 158 -14.17 -6.02 6.29
C PRO A 158 -14.97 -4.78 5.89
N ALA A 159 -15.41 -3.98 6.88
CA ALA A 159 -16.25 -2.80 6.64
C ALA A 159 -15.43 -1.50 6.55
N MET A 160 -14.44 -1.35 7.42
CA MET A 160 -13.62 -0.14 7.53
C MET A 160 -12.30 -0.40 8.24
N THR A 161 -11.33 0.49 8.10
CA THR A 161 -10.15 0.51 8.96
C THR A 161 -10.50 1.23 10.26
N LEU A 162 -10.13 0.67 11.40
CA LEU A 162 -10.27 1.31 12.71
C LEU A 162 -8.88 1.71 13.23
N ILE A 163 -8.79 2.89 13.83
CA ILE A 163 -7.60 3.41 14.48
C ILE A 163 -7.97 3.73 15.92
N ASP A 164 -7.39 2.98 16.84
CA ASP A 164 -7.50 3.24 18.28
C ASP A 164 -6.36 4.15 18.74
N VAL A 165 -6.62 5.03 19.70
CA VAL A 165 -5.66 6.03 20.19
C VAL A 165 -5.52 5.92 21.70
N ASP A 166 -4.39 5.35 22.12
CA ASP A 166 -4.04 5.19 23.53
C ASP A 166 -2.85 6.06 23.92
N GLY A 167 -2.83 6.53 25.16
CA GLY A 167 -1.69 7.28 25.67
C GLY A 167 -1.87 7.83 27.07
N THR A 168 -0.82 8.51 27.53
CA THR A 168 -0.69 9.04 28.91
C THR A 168 -0.88 10.55 28.99
N LEU A 169 -1.09 11.21 27.85
CA LEU A 169 -1.40 12.64 27.80
C LEU A 169 -2.80 12.91 28.39
N SER A 170 -3.06 14.16 28.80
CA SER A 170 -4.42 14.56 29.18
C SER A 170 -5.41 14.29 28.02
N PRO A 171 -6.70 13.97 28.28
CA PRO A 171 -7.65 13.61 27.22
C PRO A 171 -7.73 14.61 26.07
N ALA A 172 -7.76 15.91 26.36
CA ALA A 172 -7.78 16.96 25.34
C ALA A 172 -6.50 16.99 24.47
N ALA A 173 -5.33 16.86 25.10
CA ALA A 173 -4.05 16.81 24.40
C ALA A 173 -3.91 15.52 23.57
N LEU A 174 -4.32 14.38 24.13
CA LEU A 174 -4.30 13.08 23.46
C LEU A 174 -5.22 13.07 22.24
N THR A 175 -6.41 13.67 22.34
CA THR A 175 -7.36 13.79 21.23
C THR A 175 -6.72 14.53 20.05
N THR A 176 -6.10 15.69 20.29
CA THR A 176 -5.53 16.50 19.21
C THR A 176 -4.27 15.86 18.62
N ALA A 177 -3.37 15.35 19.49
CA ALA A 177 -2.14 14.69 19.06
C ALA A 177 -2.44 13.38 18.31
N GLY A 178 -3.36 12.57 18.84
CA GLY A 178 -3.84 11.34 18.24
C GLY A 178 -4.46 11.56 16.87
N ALA A 179 -5.36 12.56 16.74
CA ALA A 179 -5.95 12.93 15.46
C ALA A 179 -4.88 13.35 14.42
N THR A 180 -3.88 14.11 14.85
CA THR A 180 -2.75 14.52 13.99
C THR A 180 -1.94 13.32 13.52
N VAL A 181 -1.53 12.42 14.43
CA VAL A 181 -0.72 11.25 14.08
C VAL A 181 -1.52 10.24 13.27
N ALA A 182 -2.81 10.04 13.57
CA ALA A 182 -3.71 9.20 12.80
C ALA A 182 -3.87 9.73 11.37
N ALA A 183 -4.08 11.04 11.19
CA ALA A 183 -4.12 11.66 9.86
C ALA A 183 -2.80 11.47 9.10
N ARG A 184 -1.64 11.59 9.77
CA ARG A 184 -0.34 11.32 9.16
C ARG A 184 -0.20 9.86 8.77
N ALA A 185 -0.59 8.92 9.64
CA ALA A 185 -0.55 7.49 9.37
C ALA A 185 -1.46 7.12 8.18
N ILE A 186 -2.69 7.65 8.13
CA ILE A 186 -3.63 7.46 7.01
C ILE A 186 -2.98 7.86 5.68
N ARG A 187 -2.27 8.99 5.65
CA ARG A 187 -1.58 9.46 4.45
C ARG A 187 -0.35 8.61 4.11
N ARG A 188 0.56 8.41 5.08
CA ARG A 188 1.82 7.68 4.89
C ARG A 188 1.62 6.22 4.51
N LEU A 189 0.62 5.56 5.09
CA LEU A 189 0.31 4.14 4.87
C LEU A 189 -0.69 3.90 3.73
N ASP A 190 -1.08 4.96 3.00
CA ASP A 190 -2.08 4.94 1.91
C ASP A 190 -3.42 4.31 2.33
N LEU A 191 -3.87 4.56 3.56
CA LEU A 191 -5.17 4.06 4.05
C LEU A 191 -6.32 4.76 3.31
N ALA A 192 -7.25 3.99 2.76
CA ALA A 192 -8.38 4.52 2.00
C ALA A 192 -9.65 3.70 2.19
N GLY A 193 -10.78 4.22 1.69
CA GLY A 193 -12.11 3.70 1.98
C GLY A 193 -12.69 4.35 3.23
N SER A 194 -13.52 3.60 3.96
CA SER A 194 -14.05 4.03 5.24
C SER A 194 -13.02 3.79 6.34
N ILE A 195 -12.75 4.81 7.14
CA ILE A 195 -11.77 4.80 8.23
C ILE A 195 -12.44 5.40 9.46
N GLY A 196 -12.30 4.79 10.62
CA GLY A 196 -12.79 5.29 11.90
C GLY A 196 -11.61 5.55 12.81
N ILE A 197 -11.59 6.71 13.47
CA ILE A 197 -10.62 7.02 14.51
C ILE A 197 -11.40 7.11 15.81
N ASP A 198 -11.02 6.28 16.78
CA ASP A 198 -11.53 6.33 18.13
C ASP A 198 -10.58 7.18 18.99
N LEU A 199 -10.99 8.42 19.24
CA LEU A 199 -10.23 9.34 20.10
C LEU A 199 -10.82 9.29 21.51
N PRO A 200 -10.05 9.66 22.55
CA PRO A 200 -10.58 9.80 23.88
C PRO A 200 -11.79 10.75 23.92
N GLY A 201 -12.81 10.39 24.70
CA GLY A 201 -13.95 11.28 24.98
C GLY A 201 -13.47 12.58 25.63
N THR A 202 -13.82 13.73 25.05
CA THR A 202 -13.33 15.04 25.48
C THR A 202 -14.33 16.18 25.22
N ASP A 203 -13.98 17.39 25.66
CA ASP A 203 -14.80 18.58 25.50
C ASP A 203 -14.97 19.01 24.02
N LYS A 204 -15.85 19.99 23.80
CA LYS A 204 -16.16 20.47 22.44
C LYS A 204 -14.95 21.15 21.77
N ALA A 205 -14.09 21.83 22.53
CA ALA A 205 -12.97 22.57 21.97
C ALA A 205 -11.88 21.62 21.44
N ALA A 206 -11.54 20.59 22.22
CA ALA A 206 -10.58 19.56 21.80
C ALA A 206 -11.09 18.75 20.60
N ARG A 207 -12.40 18.45 20.54
CA ARG A 207 -13.01 17.80 19.37
C ARG A 207 -12.93 18.64 18.09
N ALA A 208 -13.10 19.96 18.21
CA ALA A 208 -12.93 20.87 17.07
C ALA A 208 -11.45 20.93 16.63
N ALA A 209 -10.52 21.06 17.58
CA ALA A 209 -9.09 21.07 17.28
C ALA A 209 -8.61 19.77 16.61
N ALA A 210 -9.13 18.61 17.02
CA ALA A 210 -8.84 17.33 16.38
C ALA A 210 -9.34 17.27 14.93
N ALA A 211 -10.54 17.78 14.68
CA ALA A 211 -11.08 17.92 13.33
C ALA A 211 -10.20 18.83 12.44
N ASP A 212 -9.79 19.99 12.97
CA ASP A 212 -8.91 20.92 12.26
C ASP A 212 -7.52 20.31 11.98
N ALA A 213 -6.99 19.51 12.94
CA ALA A 213 -5.73 18.80 12.77
C ALA A 213 -5.78 17.74 11.66
N ILE A 214 -6.91 17.03 11.53
CA ILE A 214 -7.12 16.08 10.43
C ILE A 214 -7.11 16.82 9.09
N ASP A 215 -7.85 17.93 9.00
CA ASP A 215 -7.96 18.72 7.76
C ASP A 215 -6.64 19.35 7.33
N ALA A 216 -5.80 19.75 8.28
CA ALA A 216 -4.49 20.33 8.00
C ALA A 216 -3.50 19.29 7.42
N VAL A 217 -3.66 18.01 7.76
CA VAL A 217 -2.69 16.95 7.42
C VAL A 217 -3.12 16.16 6.18
N LEU A 218 -4.41 15.81 6.07
CA LEU A 218 -4.92 14.98 4.98
C LEU A 218 -5.16 15.81 3.72
N PRO A 219 -4.53 15.46 2.58
CA PRO A 219 -4.86 16.11 1.32
C PRO A 219 -6.24 15.65 0.83
N GLN A 220 -7.01 16.59 0.29
CA GLN A 220 -8.23 16.29 -0.48
C GLN A 220 -7.89 15.39 -1.70
N PRO A 221 -8.81 14.53 -2.15
CA PRO A 221 -10.19 14.36 -1.69
C PRO A 221 -10.35 13.47 -0.45
N PHE A 222 -11.10 13.95 0.53
CA PHE A 222 -11.69 13.13 1.60
C PHE A 222 -12.93 13.83 2.18
N GLU A 223 -13.82 13.02 2.74
CA GLU A 223 -14.94 13.50 3.56
C GLU A 223 -14.72 13.03 5.00
N ARG A 224 -15.19 13.79 5.98
CA ARG A 224 -15.23 13.35 7.37
C ARG A 224 -16.47 13.82 8.09
N THR A 225 -16.88 13.07 9.10
CA THR A 225 -17.86 13.55 10.06
C THR A 225 -17.25 14.59 11.01
N ALA A 226 -18.08 15.26 11.81
CA ALA A 226 -17.59 15.87 13.04
C ALA A 226 -17.11 14.77 14.02
N VAL A 227 -16.20 15.12 14.93
CA VAL A 227 -15.86 14.27 16.06
C VAL A 227 -17.06 14.27 17.02
N ASN A 228 -17.68 13.11 17.22
CA ASN A 228 -18.90 13.00 18.02
C ASN A 228 -18.62 13.12 19.53
N GLY A 229 -19.67 13.11 20.37
CA GLY A 229 -19.52 13.26 21.82
C GLY A 229 -18.75 12.12 22.52
N PHE A 230 -18.55 11.00 21.84
CA PHE A 230 -17.79 9.84 22.33
C PHE A 230 -16.35 9.81 21.80
N GLY A 231 -15.94 10.79 20.99
CA GLY A 231 -14.57 10.88 20.45
C GLY A 231 -14.38 10.20 19.08
N PHE A 232 -15.41 9.59 18.51
CA PHE A 232 -15.29 8.93 17.21
C PHE A 232 -15.44 9.90 16.04
N VAL A 233 -14.60 9.73 15.01
CA VAL A 233 -14.71 10.41 13.72
C VAL A 233 -14.56 9.40 12.58
N GLN A 234 -15.46 9.47 11.60
CA GLN A 234 -15.37 8.69 10.37
C GLN A 234 -14.78 9.55 9.26
N ILE A 235 -13.82 8.99 8.54
CA ILE A 235 -13.19 9.56 7.35
C ILE A 235 -13.47 8.63 6.17
N VAL A 236 -13.80 9.20 5.02
CA VAL A 236 -13.97 8.47 3.75
C VAL A 236 -13.00 9.02 2.72
N ARG A 237 -12.09 8.16 2.23
CA ARG A 237 -11.11 8.50 1.18
C ARG A 237 -11.31 7.64 -0.07
N PRO A 238 -11.10 8.16 -1.29
CA PRO A 238 -11.17 7.35 -2.50
C PRO A 238 -10.14 6.22 -2.48
N ARG A 239 -10.63 4.98 -2.67
CA ARG A 239 -9.78 3.79 -2.70
C ARG A 239 -9.35 3.46 -4.12
N ARG A 240 -8.08 3.73 -4.44
CA ARG A 240 -7.50 3.53 -5.78
C ARG A 240 -6.63 2.27 -5.90
N ARG A 241 -6.08 1.79 -4.78
CA ARG A 241 -5.15 0.66 -4.68
C ARG A 241 -5.25 0.02 -3.29
N ARG A 242 -4.52 -1.07 -3.04
CA ARG A 242 -4.33 -1.60 -1.68
C ARG A 242 -3.42 -0.67 -0.88
N SER A 243 -3.76 -0.46 0.39
CA SER A 243 -2.89 0.26 1.32
C SER A 243 -1.68 -0.58 1.72
N LEU A 244 -0.66 0.04 2.33
CA LEU A 244 0.52 -0.69 2.80
C LEU A 244 0.14 -1.78 3.83
N PRO A 245 -0.69 -1.50 4.86
CA PRO A 245 -1.16 -2.54 5.78
C PRO A 245 -1.92 -3.68 5.10
N GLU A 246 -2.70 -3.39 4.05
CA GLU A 246 -3.39 -4.43 3.29
C GLU A 246 -2.42 -5.31 2.49
N ILE A 247 -1.36 -4.75 1.94
CA ILE A 247 -0.31 -5.55 1.28
C ILE A 247 0.29 -6.55 2.28
N TYR A 248 0.64 -6.08 3.49
CA TYR A 248 1.24 -6.94 4.51
C TYR A 248 0.27 -7.95 5.12
N ALA A 249 -0.97 -7.56 5.39
CA ALA A 249 -1.96 -8.48 5.97
C ALA A 249 -2.33 -9.64 5.04
N MET A 250 -2.20 -9.44 3.72
CA MET A 250 -2.73 -10.36 2.72
C MET A 250 -1.66 -11.16 2.00
N GLU A 251 -0.46 -10.60 1.89
CA GLU A 251 0.67 -11.19 1.17
C GLU A 251 1.93 -11.17 2.04
N ALA A 252 1.80 -11.39 3.35
CA ALA A 252 2.91 -11.21 4.30
C ALA A 252 4.22 -11.86 3.83
N PRO A 253 4.27 -13.14 3.39
CA PRO A 253 5.52 -13.73 2.91
C PRO A 253 6.13 -12.99 1.72
N LEU A 254 5.29 -12.60 0.76
CA LEU A 254 5.70 -11.95 -0.47
C LEU A 254 6.12 -10.48 -0.24
N ALA A 255 5.41 -9.76 0.63
CA ALA A 255 5.77 -8.41 1.05
C ALA A 255 7.12 -8.40 1.77
N HIS A 256 7.34 -9.33 2.70
CA HIS A 256 8.63 -9.49 3.37
C HIS A 256 9.73 -9.96 2.42
N ALA A 257 9.43 -10.76 1.40
CA ALA A 257 10.39 -11.14 0.37
C ALA A 257 10.89 -9.92 -0.43
N ARG A 258 9.98 -9.04 -0.87
CA ARG A 258 10.34 -7.81 -1.59
C ARG A 258 11.15 -6.84 -0.73
N ALA A 259 10.80 -6.72 0.55
CA ALA A 259 11.58 -5.94 1.52
C ALA A 259 12.99 -6.52 1.74
N LEU A 260 13.11 -7.85 1.83
CA LEU A 260 14.40 -8.53 1.98
C LEU A 260 15.29 -8.38 0.74
N LEU A 261 14.71 -8.46 -0.46
CA LEU A 261 15.43 -8.20 -1.72
C LEU A 261 15.97 -6.77 -1.76
N ARG A 262 15.17 -5.77 -1.32
CA ARG A 262 15.64 -4.39 -1.20
C ARG A 262 16.81 -4.27 -0.23
N ARG A 263 16.70 -4.89 0.95
CA ARG A 263 17.78 -4.90 1.95
C ARG A 263 19.05 -5.53 1.36
N ALA A 264 18.93 -6.59 0.58
CA ALA A 264 20.06 -7.23 -0.08
C ALA A 264 20.69 -6.32 -1.14
N GLU A 265 19.88 -5.68 -1.97
CA GLU A 265 20.32 -4.73 -3.01
C GLU A 265 21.08 -3.54 -2.40
N ARG A 266 20.62 -3.05 -1.25
CA ARG A 266 21.19 -1.89 -0.54
C ARG A 266 22.35 -2.25 0.41
N SER A 267 22.53 -3.53 0.72
CA SER A 267 23.57 -3.95 1.66
C SER A 267 24.99 -3.71 1.07
N PRO A 268 25.95 -3.18 1.85
CA PRO A 268 27.31 -2.91 1.37
C PRO A 268 28.16 -4.19 1.30
N GLY A 269 29.23 -4.19 0.49
CA GLY A 269 30.15 -5.33 0.33
C GLY A 269 30.20 -5.89 -1.10
N ILE A 270 31.26 -6.65 -1.40
CA ILE A 270 31.50 -7.24 -2.73
C ILE A 270 31.34 -8.76 -2.76
N GLY A 271 31.18 -9.39 -1.60
CA GLY A 271 31.02 -10.83 -1.49
C GLY A 271 29.59 -11.30 -1.72
N GLU A 272 29.46 -12.63 -1.72
CA GLU A 272 28.18 -13.34 -1.71
C GLU A 272 27.17 -12.75 -0.71
N ARG A 273 25.90 -12.69 -1.14
CA ARG A 273 24.76 -12.28 -0.31
C ARG A 273 23.99 -13.51 0.12
N VAL A 274 23.93 -13.74 1.43
CA VAL A 274 23.08 -14.77 2.02
C VAL A 274 21.83 -14.08 2.57
N LEU A 275 20.69 -14.35 1.96
CA LEU A 275 19.37 -13.88 2.41
C LEU A 275 18.78 -14.98 3.27
N THR A 276 18.69 -14.73 4.58
CA THR A 276 18.14 -15.67 5.56
C THR A 276 16.79 -15.17 6.03
N ALA A 277 15.74 -15.98 5.91
CA ALA A 277 14.39 -15.62 6.37
C ALA A 277 13.54 -16.85 6.68
N GLN A 278 12.33 -16.62 7.19
CA GLN A 278 11.35 -17.68 7.39
C GLN A 278 11.08 -18.43 6.06
N PRO A 279 10.91 -19.77 6.05
CA PRO A 279 10.85 -20.57 4.82
C PRO A 279 9.82 -20.13 3.77
N ALA A 280 8.65 -19.63 4.17
CA ALA A 280 7.64 -19.10 3.25
C ALA A 280 8.13 -17.84 2.53
N VAL A 281 8.88 -16.96 3.19
CA VAL A 281 9.50 -15.78 2.54
C VAL A 281 10.52 -16.23 1.49
N ILE A 282 11.35 -17.22 1.83
CA ILE A 282 12.34 -17.77 0.90
C ILE A 282 11.66 -18.44 -0.30
N ALA A 283 10.61 -19.22 -0.07
CA ALA A 283 9.83 -19.87 -1.14
C ALA A 283 9.23 -18.86 -2.14
N GLU A 284 8.81 -17.68 -1.69
CA GLU A 284 8.35 -16.62 -2.60
C GLU A 284 9.48 -16.09 -3.49
N ILE A 285 10.71 -16.02 -2.99
CA ILE A 285 11.88 -15.62 -3.80
C ILE A 285 12.28 -16.75 -4.77
N GLU A 286 12.31 -18.00 -4.29
CA GLU A 286 12.67 -19.18 -5.10
C GLU A 286 11.71 -19.44 -6.25
N SER A 287 10.41 -19.26 -6.02
CA SER A 287 9.37 -19.38 -7.06
C SER A 287 9.48 -18.30 -8.15
N ARG A 288 10.34 -17.29 -7.97
CA ARG A 288 10.58 -16.21 -8.93
C ARG A 288 12.08 -16.09 -9.26
N PRO A 289 12.66 -17.03 -10.04
CA PRO A 289 14.11 -17.01 -10.36
C PRO A 289 14.59 -15.76 -11.10
N ALA A 290 13.68 -14.98 -11.69
CA ALA A 290 14.02 -13.67 -12.26
C ALA A 290 14.49 -12.67 -11.18
N TRP A 291 13.95 -12.75 -9.96
CA TRP A 291 14.28 -11.83 -8.88
C TRP A 291 15.70 -12.01 -8.37
N THR A 292 16.15 -13.25 -8.14
CA THR A 292 17.53 -13.53 -7.72
C THR A 292 18.54 -13.22 -8.82
N ARG A 293 18.21 -13.50 -10.09
CA ARG A 293 19.04 -13.10 -11.23
C ARG A 293 19.19 -11.59 -11.34
N GLU A 294 18.10 -10.85 -11.20
CA GLU A 294 18.14 -9.40 -11.24
C GLU A 294 18.91 -8.81 -10.05
N LEU A 295 18.72 -9.36 -8.85
CA LEU A 295 19.49 -8.95 -7.67
C LEU A 295 20.99 -9.15 -7.90
N GLY A 296 21.39 -10.36 -8.32
CA GLY A 296 22.79 -10.66 -8.62
C GLY A 296 23.37 -9.79 -9.74
N ARG A 297 22.57 -9.43 -10.75
CA ARG A 297 22.98 -8.48 -11.80
C ARG A 297 23.21 -7.07 -11.26
N ARG A 298 22.35 -6.58 -10.37
CA ARG A 298 22.44 -5.22 -9.80
C ARG A 298 23.54 -5.08 -8.75
N THR A 299 23.80 -6.12 -7.97
CA THR A 299 24.83 -6.11 -6.93
C THR A 299 26.19 -6.61 -7.43
N GLY A 300 26.22 -7.38 -8.52
CA GLY A 300 27.44 -8.05 -9.01
C GLY A 300 27.88 -9.22 -8.13
N THR A 301 26.98 -9.79 -7.31
CA THR A 301 27.31 -10.81 -6.31
C THR A 301 26.50 -12.10 -6.52
N ALA A 302 27.05 -13.23 -6.09
CA ALA A 302 26.27 -14.45 -5.94
C ALA A 302 25.18 -14.28 -4.85
N ILE A 303 24.02 -14.88 -5.07
CA ILE A 303 22.86 -14.82 -4.17
C ILE A 303 22.57 -16.22 -3.65
N VAL A 304 22.56 -16.38 -2.33
CA VAL A 304 22.18 -17.60 -1.63
C VAL A 304 20.96 -17.32 -0.76
N LEU A 305 20.01 -18.24 -0.82
CA LEU A 305 18.77 -18.17 -0.05
C LEU A 305 18.82 -19.24 1.04
N GLN A 306 18.47 -18.86 2.26
CA GLN A 306 18.49 -19.75 3.41
C GLN A 306 17.18 -19.63 4.21
N GLY A 307 16.41 -20.72 4.25
CA GLY A 307 15.25 -20.84 5.12
C GLY A 307 15.66 -21.11 6.57
N ASP A 308 15.13 -20.32 7.51
CA ASP A 308 15.28 -20.54 8.95
C ASP A 308 13.88 -20.54 9.62
N PRO A 309 13.36 -21.70 10.04
CA PRO A 309 12.05 -21.81 10.67
C PRO A 309 11.98 -21.16 12.06
N GLY A 310 13.13 -20.83 12.69
CA GLY A 310 13.19 -20.13 13.97
C GLY A 310 12.95 -18.62 13.86
N LEU A 311 12.99 -18.05 12.65
CA LEU A 311 12.76 -16.62 12.43
C LEU A 311 11.27 -16.29 12.31
N ALA A 312 10.86 -15.17 12.93
CA ALA A 312 9.59 -14.54 12.60
C ALA A 312 9.58 -14.11 11.12
N ILE A 313 8.39 -14.03 10.51
CA ILE A 313 8.24 -13.68 9.10
C ILE A 313 8.86 -12.31 8.74
N SER A 314 8.87 -11.39 9.70
CA SER A 314 9.46 -10.05 9.58
C SER A 314 10.97 -9.98 9.85
N ALA A 315 11.57 -11.05 10.39
CA ALA A 315 12.95 -11.06 10.90
C ALA A 315 14.00 -11.51 9.87
N GLY A 316 13.64 -11.54 8.57
CA GLY A 316 14.60 -11.87 7.52
C GLY A 316 15.76 -10.88 7.49
N HIS A 317 16.98 -11.34 7.24
CA HIS A 317 18.19 -10.51 7.24
C HIS A 317 19.14 -10.92 6.12
N VAL A 318 20.12 -10.05 5.84
CA VAL A 318 21.11 -10.27 4.78
C VAL A 318 22.49 -10.25 5.38
N GLN A 319 23.26 -11.29 5.11
CA GLN A 319 24.68 -11.34 5.42
C GLN A 319 25.47 -11.08 4.15
N ALA A 320 26.47 -10.22 4.28
CA ALA A 320 27.38 -9.86 3.21
C ALA A 320 28.79 -10.20 3.65
N ARG A 321 29.53 -10.97 2.83
CA ARG A 321 30.97 -11.09 3.07
C ARG A 321 31.64 -9.78 2.67
N HIS A 322 32.23 -9.10 3.66
CA HIS A 322 33.20 -8.05 3.41
C HIS A 322 34.51 -8.73 2.97
N ALA A 323 35.07 -8.27 1.85
CA ALA A 323 36.40 -8.69 1.43
C ALA A 323 37.47 -8.10 2.34
#